data_AF-A0A520ZJF7-F1
#
_entry.id   AF-A0A520ZJF7-F1
#
_cell.length_a   1.000
_cell.length_b   1.000
_cell.length_c   1.000
_cell.angle_alpha   90.00
_cell.angle_beta   90.00
_cell.angle_gamma   90.00
#
_symmetry.space_group_name_H-M   'P 1'
#
loop_
_entity.id
_entity.type
_entity.pdbx_description
1 polymer ?
#
loop_
_entity_poly.entity_id
_entity_poly.type
_entity_poly.pdbx_seq_one_letter_code
_entity_poly.pdbx_strand_id
1 'polypeptide(L)' 'KSEVADPLGNLTYNKTGRNFSPLMCMAAKTTIVQTKRLVARGDIDPEHVITPGIFVNRIVEVPDPVHEDTLIAAGGSYP' A
#
# COMPACT_ATOMS: atom_id res chain seq x y z
N LYS A 1 -0.17 1.53 -4.16
CA LYS A 1 0.03 0.17 -3.62
C LYS A 1 1.44 0.09 -3.05
N SER A 2 1.62 -0.44 -1.85
CA SER A 2 2.93 -0.64 -1.22
C SER A 2 3.21 -2.14 -0.97
N GLU A 3 4.46 -2.47 -0.71
CA GLU A 3 4.86 -3.83 -0.31
C GLU A 3 4.72 -4.00 1.21
N VAL A 4 5.30 -3.07 1.97
CA VAL A 4 5.22 -3.04 3.43
C VAL A 4 4.76 -1.65 3.87
N ALA A 5 3.94 -1.61 4.92
CA ALA A 5 3.56 -0.40 5.62
C ALA A 5 3.65 -0.59 7.14
N ASP A 6 3.78 0.50 7.88
CA ASP A 6 3.64 0.51 9.35
C ASP A 6 2.39 1.30 9.79
N PRO A 7 1.98 1.24 11.07
CA PRO A 7 0.82 1.98 11.57
C PRO A 7 0.97 3.51 11.54
N LEU A 8 2.18 4.03 11.33
CA LEU A 8 2.44 5.46 11.18
C LEU A 8 2.25 5.93 9.72
N GLY A 9 2.05 5.00 8.78
CA GLY A 9 1.88 5.30 7.36
C GLY A 9 3.16 5.23 6.54
N ASN A 10 4.29 4.82 7.11
CA ASN A 10 5.54 4.72 6.36
C ASN A 10 5.47 3.55 5.39
N LEU A 11 5.85 3.79 4.12
CA LEU A 11 5.72 2.79 3.06
C LEU A 11 7.06 2.44 2.43
N THR A 12 7.20 1.17 2.10
CA THR A 12 8.23 0.66 1.18
C THR A 12 7.58 -0.01 -0.03
N TYR A 13 8.35 -0.15 -1.10
CA TYR A 13 7.87 -0.67 -2.37
C TYR A 13 8.85 -1.73 -2.90
N ASN A 14 8.32 -2.76 -3.54
CA ASN A 14 9.14 -3.77 -4.19
C ASN A 14 9.60 -3.29 -5.57
N LYS A 15 10.89 -2.93 -5.69
CA LYS A 15 11.57 -2.63 -6.96
C LYS A 15 10.77 -1.64 -7.84
N THR A 16 10.34 -2.08 -9.02
CA THR A 16 9.59 -1.28 -10.01
C THR A 16 8.17 -0.92 -9.56
N GLY A 17 7.65 -1.57 -8.51
CA GLY A 17 6.40 -1.21 -7.85
C GLY A 17 6.42 0.19 -7.22
N ARG A 18 7.59 0.85 -7.16
CA ARG A 18 7.74 2.23 -6.67
C ARG A 18 7.22 3.31 -7.63
N ASN A 19 7.01 3.01 -8.92
CA ASN A 19 6.56 3.90 -10.01
C ASN A 19 6.02 5.32 -9.63
N PHE A 20 4.72 5.56 -9.78
CA PHE A 20 4.04 6.81 -9.44
C PHE A 20 3.49 6.80 -8.02
N SER A 21 3.54 5.67 -7.32
CA SER A 21 2.88 5.51 -6.02
C SER A 21 3.27 6.59 -4.99
N PRO A 22 4.57 6.93 -4.77
CA PRO A 22 4.96 8.02 -3.87
C PRO A 22 4.42 9.39 -4.31
N LEU A 23 4.50 9.69 -5.61
CA LEU A 23 4.02 10.96 -6.16
C LEU A 23 2.51 11.13 -5.94
N MET A 24 1.74 10.06 -6.19
CA MET A 24 0.29 10.06 -5.98
C MET A 24 -0.09 10.21 -4.51
N CYS A 25 0.70 9.67 -3.57
CA CYS A 25 0.46 9.86 -2.13
C CYS A 25 0.62 11.32 -1.70
N MET A 26 1.57 12.05 -2.29
CA MET A 26 1.83 13.46 -1.97
C MET A 26 0.86 14.44 -2.65
N ALA A 27 0.18 14.02 -3.71
CA ALA A 27 -0.66 14.86 -4.55
C ALA A 27 -2.18 14.75 -4.25
N ALA A 28 -2.56 14.07 -3.17
CA ALA A 28 -3.95 13.84 -2.82
C ALA A 28 -4.33 14.50 -1.48
N LYS A 29 -5.58 14.97 -1.38
CA LYS A 29 -6.16 15.41 -0.09
C LYS A 29 -6.39 14.23 0.86
N THR A 30 -6.68 13.06 0.31
CA THR A 30 -6.90 11.83 1.08
C THR A 30 -6.28 10.66 0.34
N THR A 31 -5.26 10.08 0.95
CA THR A 31 -4.49 8.96 0.41
C THR A 31 -4.91 7.68 1.12
N ILE A 32 -5.34 6.69 0.33
CA ILE A 32 -5.66 5.34 0.80
C ILE A 32 -4.66 4.38 0.16
N VAL A 33 -3.95 3.62 0.98
CA VAL A 33 -2.88 2.74 0.53
C VAL A 33 -3.24 1.29 0.82
N GLN A 34 -3.31 0.49 -0.23
CA GLN A 34 -3.26 -0.96 -0.10
C GLN A 34 -1.80 -1.41 0.11
N THR A 35 -1.55 -2.16 1.18
CA THR A 35 -0.26 -2.81 1.48
C THR A 35 -0.42 -4.33 1.51
N LYS A 36 0.63 -5.10 1.17
CA LYS A 36 0.61 -6.55 1.37
C LYS A 36 0.87 -6.95 2.82
N ARG A 37 1.73 -6.19 3.50
CA ARG A 37 2.15 -6.48 4.87
C ARG A 37 2.07 -5.22 5.71
N LEU A 38 1.42 -5.32 6.85
CA LEU A 38 1.46 -4.33 7.91
C LEU A 38 2.40 -4.85 9.01
N VAL A 39 3.51 -4.14 9.25
CA VAL A 39 4.51 -4.51 10.27
C VAL A 39 4.35 -3.65 11.52
N ALA A 40 5.03 -3.97 12.61
CA ALA A 40 4.97 -3.13 13.80
C ALA A 40 5.72 -1.81 13.60
N ARG A 41 5.44 -0.83 14.45
CA ARG A 41 6.16 0.45 14.45
C ARG A 41 7.65 0.19 14.73
N GLY A 42 8.51 0.73 13.87
CA GLY A 42 9.97 0.59 14.01
C GLY A 42 10.55 -0.62 13.26
N ASP A 43 9.72 -1.50 12.70
CA ASP A 43 10.18 -2.63 11.88
C ASP A 43 10.60 -2.20 10.46
N ILE A 44 10.25 -0.98 10.05
CA ILE A 44 10.76 -0.36 8.83
C ILE A 44 11.97 0.49 9.22
N ASP A 45 13.13 0.16 8.66
CA ASP A 45 14.33 0.98 8.76
C ASP A 45 14.03 2.40 8.23
N PRO A 46 14.23 3.46 9.03
CA PRO A 46 13.99 4.84 8.62
C PRO A 46 14.67 5.22 7.29
N GLU A 47 15.86 4.69 7.00
CA GLU A 47 16.60 4.97 5.76
C GLU A 47 15.99 4.27 4.53
N HIS A 48 15.12 3.27 4.75
CA HIS A 48 14.42 2.55 3.70
C HIS A 48 12.98 3.05 3.46
N VAL A 49 12.52 4.03 4.24
CA VAL A 49 11.20 4.64 4.03
C VAL A 49 11.22 5.43 2.72
N ILE A 50 10.35 5.05 1.79
CA ILE A 50 10.23 5.72 0.49
C ILE A 50 9.15 6.78 0.51
N THR A 51 8.00 6.46 1.11
CA THR A 51 6.91 7.42 1.30
C THR A 51 6.69 7.59 2.79
N PRO A 52 7.04 8.76 3.34
CA PRO A 52 6.81 9.07 4.74
C PRO A 52 5.32 9.05 5.07
N GLY A 53 4.99 8.60 6.28
CA GLY A 53 3.60 8.45 6.72
C GLY A 53 2.77 9.73 6.75
N ILE A 54 3.40 10.91 6.73
CA ILE A 54 2.69 12.19 6.65
C ILE A 54 1.82 12.33 5.39
N PHE A 55 2.14 11.59 4.33
CA PHE A 55 1.39 11.60 3.06
C PHE A 55 0.31 10.50 2.98
N VAL A 56 0.16 9.70 4.03
CA VAL A 56 -0.72 8.53 4.06
C VAL A 56 -1.80 8.74 5.12
N ASN A 57 -3.08 8.68 4.72
CA ASN A 57 -4.18 8.89 5.65
C ASN A 57 -4.80 7.57 6.11
N ARG A 58 -4.87 6.57 5.23
CA ARG A 58 -5.49 5.28 5.51
C ARG A 58 -4.68 4.16 4.89
N ILE A 59 -4.57 3.06 5.61
CA ILE A 59 -3.88 1.85 5.18
C ILE A 59 -4.87 0.71 5.22
N VAL A 60 -4.88 -0.11 4.17
CA VAL A 60 -5.66 -1.34 4.09
C VAL A 60 -4.69 -2.47 3.79
N GLU A 61 -4.60 -3.43 4.70
CA GLU A 61 -3.81 -4.63 4.48
C GLU A 61 -4.59 -5.63 3.63
N VAL A 62 -3.99 -6.05 2.52
CA VAL A 62 -4.51 -7.07 1.61
C VAL A 62 -3.35 -8.01 1.26
N PRO A 63 -3.15 -9.09 2.04
CA PRO A 63 -1.97 -9.96 1.91
C PRO A 63 -1.98 -10.78 0.62
N ASP A 64 -3.16 -11.25 0.21
CA ASP A 64 -3.36 -12.01 -1.02
C ASP A 64 -4.42 -11.33 -1.91
N PRO A 65 -4.03 -10.34 -2.74
CA PRO A 65 -4.95 -9.66 -3.63
C PRO A 65 -5.35 -10.60 -4.79
N VAL A 66 -6.62 -10.97 -4.82
CA VAL A 66 -7.20 -11.79 -5.89
C VAL A 66 -7.25 -11.00 -7.20
N HIS A 67 -6.93 -11.66 -8.31
CA HIS A 67 -7.10 -11.05 -9.64
C HIS A 67 -8.58 -10.97 -10.01
N GLU A 68 -8.97 -9.82 -10.52
CA GLU A 68 -10.35 -9.53 -10.93
C GLU A 68 -10.86 -10.54 -11.97
N ASP A 69 -10.04 -10.93 -12.95
CA ASP A 69 -10.42 -11.93 -13.95
C ASP A 69 -10.80 -13.29 -13.31
N THR A 70 -10.11 -13.67 -12.24
CA THR A 70 -10.41 -14.92 -11.51
C THR A 70 -11.71 -14.79 -10.72
N LEU A 71 -11.95 -13.63 -10.11
CA LEU A 71 -13.21 -13.34 -9.40
C LEU A 71 -14.40 -13.36 -10.37
N ILE A 72 -14.27 -12.70 -11.53
CA ILE A 72 -15.31 -12.65 -12.56
C ILE A 72 -15.58 -14.05 -13.11
N ALA A 73 -14.54 -14.83 -13.42
CA ALA A 73 -14.69 -16.21 -13.91
C ALA A 73 -15.37 -17.13 -12.88
N ALA A 74 -15.17 -16.87 -11.59
CA ALA A 74 -15.83 -17.59 -10.49
C ALA A 74 -17.27 -17.08 -10.20
N GLY A 75 -17.80 -16.15 -11.00
CA GLY A 75 -19.13 -15.56 -10.81
C GLY A 75 -19.20 -14.52 -9.69
N GLY A 76 -18.05 -14.07 -9.17
CA GLY A 76 -17.96 -13.01 -8.19
C GLY A 76 -18.35 -11.66 -8.81
N SER A 77 -19.29 -10.97 -8.16
CA SER A 77 -19.61 -9.57 -8.45
C SER A 77 -19.47 -8.77 -7.16
N TYR A 78 -18.93 -7.56 -7.26
CA TYR A 78 -18.96 -6.64 -6.13
C TYR A 78 -20.43 -6.25 -5.85
N PRO A 79 -20.88 -6.18 -4.59
CA PRO A 79 -22.21 -5.71 -4.25
C PRO A 79 -22.45 -4.25 -4.66
#